data_AF-A0A537YHC2-F1
#
_entry.id   AF-A0A537YHC2-F1
#
_cell.length_a   1.000
_cell.length_b   1.000
_cell.length_c   1.000
_cell.angle_alpha   90.00
_cell.angle_beta   90.00
_cell.angle_gamma   90.00
#
_symmetry.space_group_name_H-M   'P 1'
#
loop_
_entity.id
_entity.type
_entity.pdbx_description
1 polymer ?
#
loop_
_entity_poly.entity_id
_entity_poly.type
_entity_poly.pdbx_seq_one_letter_code
_entity_poly.pdbx_strand_id
1 'polypeptide(L)'
;MKKRSGLAIVGVAVVAFARACRGWFPVRVEGTSMLPTLRPRDLLAVRPLRPGEPRAGQLVVVRREEIEIVKRVSATGGQGPAADEIWLTGDNAAASTDSRTTGPAARGDLIGVVRARYKPLRSLRMF
;
A
#
# COMPACT_ATOMS: atom_id res chain seq x y z
N MET A 1 -28.68 -17.92 -7.89
CA MET A 1 -28.78 -17.44 -6.48
C MET A 1 -27.40 -17.54 -5.84
N LYS A 2 -26.57 -16.49 -5.90
CA LYS A 2 -25.24 -16.47 -5.26
C LYS A 2 -25.36 -15.77 -3.90
N LYS A 3 -25.03 -16.50 -2.84
CA LYS A 3 -25.20 -16.11 -1.44
C LYS A 3 -24.40 -14.85 -1.13
N ARG A 4 -25.09 -13.91 -0.47
CA ARG A 4 -24.55 -12.73 0.17
C ARG A 4 -23.70 -13.18 1.36
N SER A 5 -22.40 -12.92 1.31
CA SER A 5 -21.53 -12.97 2.48
C SER A 5 -21.02 -11.55 2.67
N GLY A 6 -21.61 -10.84 3.65
CA GLY A 6 -21.17 -9.50 4.03
C GLY A 6 -19.73 -9.57 4.50
N LEU A 7 -18.81 -9.17 3.63
CA LEU A 7 -17.42 -9.01 3.98
C LEU A 7 -17.31 -7.64 4.64
N ALA A 8 -17.04 -7.61 5.94
CA ALA A 8 -16.71 -6.37 6.63
C ALA A 8 -15.43 -5.81 6.00
N ILE A 9 -15.59 -4.84 5.10
CA ILE A 9 -14.49 -4.11 4.48
C ILE A 9 -13.89 -3.25 5.59
N VAL A 10 -12.90 -3.77 6.32
CA VAL A 10 -11.93 -2.93 7.05
C VAL A 10 -10.84 -2.51 6.06
N GLY A 11 -11.31 -1.95 4.94
CA GLY A 11 -10.51 -1.37 3.86
C GLY A 11 -10.34 0.10 4.20
N VAL A 12 -9.20 0.40 4.77
CA VAL A 12 -8.85 1.73 5.25
C VAL A 12 -8.77 2.68 4.06
N ALA A 13 -9.71 3.63 4.00
CA ALA A 13 -9.76 4.63 2.95
C ALA A 13 -8.63 5.65 3.12
N VAL A 14 -7.60 5.56 2.28
CA VAL A 14 -6.67 6.68 2.08
C VAL A 14 -7.34 7.68 1.15
N VAL A 15 -7.60 8.90 1.63
CA VAL A 15 -7.91 10.04 0.74
C VAL A 15 -6.59 10.54 0.17
N ALA A 16 -6.20 10.05 -1.01
CA ALA A 16 -5.09 10.63 -1.74
C ALA A 16 -5.58 11.72 -2.70
N PHE A 17 -5.00 12.90 -2.57
CA PHE A 17 -5.08 13.96 -3.58
C PHE A 17 -4.18 13.60 -4.79
N ALA A 18 -4.27 12.37 -5.31
CA ALA A 18 -3.22 11.78 -6.16
C ALA A 18 -3.40 11.97 -7.67
N ARG A 19 -4.51 12.54 -8.16
CA ARG A 19 -4.82 12.45 -9.60
C ARG A 19 -3.94 13.33 -10.53
N ALA A 20 -3.04 14.17 -10.02
CA ALA A 20 -2.22 15.08 -10.85
C ALA A 20 -0.70 15.09 -10.55
N CYS A 21 -0.20 14.33 -9.57
CA CYS A 21 1.14 14.58 -9.04
C CYS A 21 2.25 13.80 -9.79
N ARG A 22 2.97 14.50 -10.69
CA ARG A 22 4.30 14.09 -11.21
C ARG A 22 5.42 14.08 -10.15
N GLY A 23 5.09 14.39 -8.90
CA GLY A 23 6.04 14.60 -7.82
C GLY A 23 5.55 14.00 -6.51
N TRP A 24 6.18 14.41 -5.41
CA TRP A 24 5.83 13.92 -4.09
C TRP A 24 4.42 14.34 -3.68
N PHE A 25 3.69 13.45 -3.03
CA PHE A 25 2.35 13.69 -2.52
C PHE A 25 2.17 13.09 -1.11
N PRO A 26 1.35 13.73 -0.26
CA PRO A 26 1.08 13.24 1.08
C PRO A 26 0.01 12.14 1.06
N VAL A 27 0.18 11.14 1.93
CA VAL A 27 -0.83 10.12 2.23
C VAL A 27 -1.05 10.06 3.74
N ARG A 28 -2.31 10.10 4.18
CA ARG A 28 -2.69 9.89 5.57
C ARG A 28 -3.12 8.45 5.78
N VAL A 29 -2.56 7.82 6.81
CA VAL A 29 -2.92 6.47 7.20
C VAL A 29 -4.19 6.53 8.06
N GLU A 30 -5.25 5.82 7.69
CA GLU A 30 -6.46 5.73 8.54
C GLU A 30 -6.56 4.38 9.28
N GLY A 31 -5.60 3.48 9.04
CA GLY A 31 -5.78 2.05 9.25
C GLY A 31 -4.76 1.38 10.15
N THR A 32 -5.12 0.17 10.57
CA THR A 32 -4.31 -0.63 11.50
C THR A 32 -3.56 -1.78 10.82
N SER A 33 -3.79 -2.03 9.53
CA SER A 33 -3.16 -3.16 8.80
C SER A 33 -1.63 -3.06 8.68
N MET A 34 -1.07 -1.88 8.93
CA MET A 34 0.36 -1.60 8.89
C MET A 34 0.98 -1.39 10.28
N LEU A 35 0.24 -1.65 11.36
CA LEU A 35 0.80 -1.63 12.71
C LEU A 35 1.88 -2.73 12.85
N PRO A 36 2.93 -2.50 13.65
CA PRO A 36 3.23 -1.27 14.39
C PRO A 36 3.97 -0.21 13.53
N THR A 37 4.32 -0.52 12.28
CA THR A 37 5.14 0.34 11.42
C THR A 37 4.48 1.68 11.13
N LEU A 38 3.22 1.66 10.74
CA LEU A 38 2.40 2.84 10.51
C LEU A 38 1.16 2.79 11.42
N ARG A 39 0.87 3.91 12.04
CA ARG A 39 -0.29 4.11 12.92
C ARG A 39 -1.34 4.96 12.22
N PRO A 40 -2.63 4.83 12.59
CA PRO A 40 -3.64 5.79 12.17
C PRO A 40 -3.18 7.23 12.44
N ARG A 41 -3.48 8.12 11.49
CA ARG A 41 -3.12 9.54 11.41
C ARG A 41 -1.65 9.83 11.06
N ASP A 42 -0.81 8.83 10.84
CA ASP A 42 0.54 9.05 10.29
C ASP A 42 0.44 9.73 8.92
N LEU A 43 1.34 10.70 8.66
CA LEU A 43 1.47 11.30 7.33
C LEU A 43 2.73 10.80 6.63
N LEU A 44 2.51 10.25 5.45
CA LEU A 44 3.50 9.65 4.58
C LEU A 44 3.86 10.60 3.45
N ALA A 45 5.14 10.67 3.11
CA ALA A 45 5.64 11.29 1.91
C ALA A 45 5.83 10.18 0.86
N VAL A 46 4.99 10.22 -0.17
CA VAL A 46 4.94 9.24 -1.25
C VAL A 46 5.42 9.89 -2.52
N ARG A 47 6.09 9.14 -3.39
CA ARG A 47 6.46 9.60 -4.73
C ARG A 47 6.09 8.56 -5.79
N PRO A 48 5.98 8.97 -7.07
CA PRO A 48 5.82 8.03 -8.17
C PRO A 48 6.91 6.96 -8.20
N LEU A 49 6.54 5.80 -8.75
CA LEU A 49 7.48 4.70 -8.97
C LEU A 49 8.55 5.09 -10.00
N ARG A 50 9.77 4.60 -9.79
CA ARG A 50 10.87 4.69 -10.76
C ARG A 50 11.06 3.37 -11.51
N PRO A 51 11.76 3.35 -12.65
CA PRO A 51 12.19 2.11 -13.27
C PRO A 51 12.90 1.19 -12.27
N GLY A 52 12.53 -0.09 -12.24
CA GLY A 52 13.04 -1.07 -11.28
C GLY A 52 12.40 -1.03 -9.88
N GLU A 53 11.32 -0.28 -9.69
CA GLU A 53 10.50 -0.28 -8.47
C GLU A 53 9.14 -0.97 -8.69
N PRO A 54 8.49 -1.42 -7.60
CA PRO A 54 8.98 -1.42 -6.22
C PRO A 54 9.95 -2.58 -5.95
N ARG A 55 10.65 -2.54 -4.82
CA ARG A 55 11.53 -3.61 -4.33
C ARG A 55 10.92 -4.25 -3.09
N ALA A 56 11.27 -5.52 -2.84
CA ALA A 56 10.91 -6.20 -1.60
C ALA A 56 11.32 -5.36 -0.37
N GLY A 57 10.44 -5.32 0.64
CA GLY A 57 10.57 -4.51 1.84
C GLY A 57 10.02 -3.08 1.73
N GLN A 58 9.85 -2.53 0.52
CA GLN A 58 9.31 -1.17 0.37
C GLN A 58 7.83 -1.10 0.73
N LEU A 59 7.41 0.07 1.22
CA LEU A 59 6.01 0.40 1.43
C LEU A 59 5.46 1.09 0.17
N VAL A 60 4.30 0.65 -0.31
CA VAL A 60 3.67 1.18 -1.51
C VAL A 60 2.21 1.56 -1.25
N VAL A 61 1.74 2.56 -1.99
CA VAL A 61 0.32 2.85 -2.14
C VAL A 61 -0.16 2.11 -3.38
N VAL A 62 -1.19 1.29 -3.22
CA VAL A 62 -1.81 0.53 -4.30
C VAL A 62 -3.30 0.85 -4.36
N ARG A 63 -3.83 0.97 -5.58
CA ARG A 63 -5.27 1.04 -5.79
C ARG A 63 -5.84 -0.36 -5.88
N ARG A 64 -6.88 -0.63 -5.11
CA ARG A 64 -7.63 -1.88 -5.14
C ARG A 64 -9.10 -1.55 -5.21
N GLU A 65 -9.72 -1.99 -6.29
CA GLU A 65 -11.10 -1.62 -6.59
C GLU A 65 -11.23 -0.08 -6.57
N GLU A 66 -12.05 0.46 -5.68
CA GLU A 66 -12.29 1.90 -5.54
C GLU A 66 -11.50 2.54 -4.39
N ILE A 67 -10.66 1.78 -3.68
CA ILE A 67 -9.91 2.28 -2.52
C ILE A 67 -8.39 2.28 -2.75
N GLU A 68 -7.69 3.16 -2.04
CA GLU A 68 -6.24 3.21 -2.00
C GLU A 68 -5.76 2.71 -0.64
N ILE A 69 -4.81 1.77 -0.65
CA ILE A 69 -4.29 1.13 0.57
C ILE A 69 -2.77 1.16 0.58
N VAL A 70 -2.20 1.21 1.78
CA VAL A 70 -0.75 1.10 1.99
C VAL A 70 -0.42 -0.33 2.41
N LYS A 71 0.55 -0.95 1.73
CA LYS A 71 1.05 -2.28 2.05
C LYS A 71 2.57 -2.35 1.88
N ARG A 72 3.19 -3.38 2.45
CA ARG A 72 4.59 -3.72 2.23
C ARG A 72 4.73 -4.71 1.09
N VAL A 73 5.69 -4.48 0.21
CA VAL A 73 6.08 -5.45 -0.82
C VAL A 73 6.80 -6.60 -0.15
N SER A 74 6.19 -7.78 -0.13
CA SER A 74 6.82 -9.00 0.39
C SER A 74 7.66 -9.68 -0.69
N ALA A 75 7.18 -9.67 -1.94
CA ALA A 75 7.91 -10.18 -3.08
C ALA A 75 7.54 -9.42 -4.36
N THR A 76 8.50 -9.32 -5.27
CA THR A 76 8.26 -8.90 -6.65
C THR A 76 8.35 -10.14 -7.52
N GLY A 77 7.44 -10.27 -8.48
CA GLY A 77 7.49 -11.34 -9.44
C GLY A 77 8.81 -11.35 -10.22
N GLY A 78 9.27 -12.56 -10.53
CA GLY A 78 10.54 -12.80 -11.19
C GLY A 78 10.46 -12.57 -12.69
N GLN A 79 10.78 -13.61 -13.47
CA GLN A 79 10.74 -13.54 -14.93
C GLN A 79 9.46 -14.15 -15.51
N GLY A 80 9.17 -13.82 -16.76
CA GLY A 80 8.03 -14.37 -17.50
C GLY A 80 6.69 -13.71 -17.11
N PRO A 81 5.55 -14.42 -17.23
CA PRO A 81 4.22 -13.84 -17.02
C PRO A 81 3.98 -13.29 -15.61
N ALA A 82 4.79 -13.71 -14.62
CA ALA A 82 4.72 -13.20 -13.26
C ALA A 82 5.49 -11.87 -13.06
N ALA A 83 6.21 -11.35 -14.05
CA ALA A 83 7.09 -10.17 -13.87
C ALA A 83 6.36 -8.89 -13.40
N ASP A 84 5.05 -8.81 -13.64
CA ASP A 84 4.20 -7.70 -13.22
C ASP A 84 3.38 -7.97 -11.95
N GLU A 85 3.53 -9.15 -11.36
CA GLU A 85 2.88 -9.52 -10.11
C GLU A 85 3.68 -9.03 -8.91
N ILE A 86 3.05 -8.27 -8.02
CA ILE A 86 3.67 -7.71 -6.83
C ILE A 86 2.91 -8.23 -5.61
N TRP A 87 3.58 -9.02 -4.78
CA TRP A 87 3.01 -9.53 -3.55
C TRP A 87 3.06 -8.46 -2.47
N LEU A 88 1.89 -8.14 -1.92
CA LEU A 88 1.70 -7.09 -0.92
C LEU A 88 1.18 -7.70 0.38
N THR A 89 1.76 -7.31 1.49
CA THR A 89 1.39 -7.77 2.83
C THR A 89 1.27 -6.60 3.79
N GLY A 90 0.34 -6.69 4.73
CA GLY A 90 0.29 -5.78 5.86
C GLY A 90 1.13 -6.30 7.02
N ASP A 91 1.84 -5.39 7.69
CA ASP A 91 2.67 -5.73 8.85
C ASP A 91 1.83 -6.26 10.04
N ASN A 92 0.55 -5.87 10.11
CA ASN A 92 -0.40 -6.40 11.06
C ASN A 92 -1.23 -7.52 10.41
N ALA A 93 -0.73 -8.75 10.49
CA ALA A 93 -1.40 -9.92 9.92
C ALA A 93 -2.84 -10.12 10.44
N ALA A 94 -3.13 -9.75 11.68
CA ALA A 94 -4.46 -9.91 12.28
C ALA A 94 -5.51 -8.93 11.72
N ALA A 95 -5.09 -7.84 11.08
CA ALA A 95 -5.98 -6.81 10.55
C ALA A 95 -5.73 -6.50 9.06
N SER A 96 -5.01 -7.37 8.36
CA SER A 96 -4.63 -7.14 6.96
C SER A 96 -5.37 -8.05 6.00
N THR A 97 -6.21 -7.45 5.17
CA THR A 97 -6.60 -8.02 3.88
C THR A 97 -5.51 -7.67 2.87
N ASP A 98 -4.80 -8.67 2.36
CA ASP A 98 -3.64 -8.50 1.49
C ASP A 98 -3.43 -9.69 0.56
N SER A 99 -2.29 -9.80 -0.12
CA SER A 99 -2.09 -10.79 -1.17
C SER A 99 -2.22 -12.25 -0.71
N ARG A 100 -2.18 -12.53 0.60
CA ARG A 100 -2.48 -13.87 1.13
C ARG A 100 -3.93 -14.29 0.89
N THR A 101 -4.84 -13.33 0.82
CA THR A 101 -6.28 -13.57 0.63
C THR A 101 -6.77 -13.12 -0.75
N THR A 102 -6.17 -12.07 -1.32
CA THR A 102 -6.62 -11.47 -2.58
C THR A 102 -5.70 -11.72 -3.78
N GLY A 103 -4.54 -12.35 -3.56
CA GLY A 103 -3.54 -12.56 -4.61
C GLY A 103 -2.66 -11.33 -4.90
N PRO A 104 -1.72 -11.44 -5.86
CA PRO A 104 -0.77 -10.39 -6.16
C PRO A 104 -1.43 -9.13 -6.76
N ALA A 105 -0.73 -7.99 -6.68
CA ALA A 105 -1.06 -6.78 -7.41
C ALA A 105 -0.47 -6.77 -8.81
N ALA A 106 -1.22 -6.23 -9.77
CA ALA A 106 -0.61 -5.79 -11.00
C ALA A 106 0.25 -4.55 -10.71
N ARG A 107 1.40 -4.44 -11.39
CA ARG A 107 2.26 -3.24 -11.32
C ARG A 107 1.51 -1.95 -11.68
N GLY A 108 0.53 -2.01 -12.59
CA GLY A 108 -0.30 -0.88 -12.98
C GLY A 108 -1.22 -0.32 -11.88
N ASP A 109 -1.48 -1.11 -10.83
CA ASP A 109 -2.29 -0.67 -9.69
C ASP A 109 -1.48 0.15 -8.68
N LEU A 110 -0.14 0.13 -8.78
CA LEU A 110 0.72 0.85 -7.86
C LEU A 110 0.72 2.35 -8.19
N ILE A 111 0.47 3.15 -7.15
CA ILE A 111 0.39 4.61 -7.26
C ILE A 111 1.74 5.24 -6.94
N GLY A 112 2.44 4.71 -5.94
CA GLY A 112 3.74 5.24 -5.54
C GLY A 112 4.41 4.50 -4.39
N VAL A 113 5.66 4.84 -4.16
CA VAL A 113 6.49 4.29 -3.07
C VAL A 113 6.52 5.30 -1.92
N VAL A 114 6.23 4.82 -0.72
CA VAL A 114 6.38 5.57 0.53
C VAL A 114 7.87 5.68 0.84
N ARG A 115 8.37 6.90 1.04
CA ARG A 115 9.79 7.15 1.34
C ARG A 115 10.02 7.63 2.77
N ALA A 116 9.01 8.26 3.37
CA ALA A 116 9.08 8.65 4.76
C ALA A 116 7.69 8.71 5.39
N ARG A 117 7.63 8.48 6.70
CA ARG A 117 6.59 9.00 7.59
C ARG A 117 7.13 10.24 8.26
N TYR A 118 6.57 11.41 7.98
CA TYR A 118 7.07 12.69 8.50
C TYR A 118 6.19 13.32 9.59
N LYS A 119 4.96 12.83 9.80
CA LYS A 119 4.22 13.14 11.03
C LYS A 119 3.86 11.85 11.79
N PRO A 120 3.94 11.87 13.14
CA PRO A 120 4.37 13.01 13.98
C PRO A 120 5.89 13.27 13.88
N LEU A 121 6.30 14.55 13.84
CA LEU A 121 7.68 14.99 13.51
C LEU A 121 8.75 14.38 14.43
N ARG A 122 8.42 14.19 15.71
CA ARG A 122 9.30 13.55 16.71
C ARG A 122 9.66 12.10 16.39
N SER A 123 8.98 11.50 15.42
CA SER A 123 9.16 10.12 14.99
C SER A 123 9.32 10.01 13.46
N LEU A 124 9.91 11.03 12.82
CA LEU A 124 10.25 10.97 11.41
C LEU A 124 11.00 9.66 11.12
N ARG A 125 10.51 8.90 10.16
CA ARG A 125 11.11 7.63 9.74
C ARG A 125 11.21 7.59 8.23
N MET A 126 12.38 7.23 7.71
CA MET A 126 12.59 6.95 6.29
C MET A 126 12.48 5.45 6.01
N PHE A 127 12.05 5.11 4.79
CA PHE A 127 11.83 3.75 4.31
C PHE A 127 12.59 3.47 3.01
#